data_AF-A0A0F9H3K0-F1
#
_entry.id   AF-A0A0F9H3K0-F1
#
_cell.length_a   1.000
_cell.length_b   1.000
_cell.length_c   1.000
_cell.angle_alpha   90.00
_cell.angle_beta   90.00
_cell.angle_gamma   90.00
#
_symmetry.space_group_name_H-M   'P 1'
#
loop_
_entity.id
_entity.type
_entity.pdbx_description
1 polymer ?
#
loop_
_entity_poly.entity_id
_entity_poly.type
_entity_poly.pdbx_seq_one_letter_code
_entity_poly.pdbx_strand_id
1 'polypeptide(L)' 'MEQKPITQDEIPTLMREGWILKRGNLSGHWWLENSAFDIRKVHRASAQALERRDVIKRTARNFHRGDTFVLVHR' A
#
# COMPACT_ATOMS: atom_id res chain seq x y z
N MET A 1 14.08 -5.02 -16.15
CA MET A 1 13.40 -3.71 -16.20
C MET A 1 13.12 -3.31 -14.75
N GLU A 2 13.82 -2.31 -14.22
CA GLU A 2 13.56 -1.80 -12.87
C GLU A 2 12.23 -1.03 -12.90
N GLN A 3 11.17 -1.61 -12.33
CA GLN A 3 9.93 -0.88 -12.13
C GLN A 3 10.19 0.22 -11.09
N LYS A 4 9.95 1.47 -11.47
CA LYS A 4 10.07 2.61 -10.55
C LYS A 4 9.11 2.38 -9.35
N PRO A 5 9.57 2.58 -8.11
CA PRO A 5 8.69 2.47 -6.95
C PRO A 5 7.53 3.45 -7.06
N ILE A 6 6.34 3.00 -6.67
CA ILE A 6 5.14 3.84 -6.67
C ILE A 6 5.32 5.00 -5.70
N THR A 7 5.06 6.20 -6.19
CA THR A 7 5.21 7.47 -5.46
C THR A 7 4.00 7.76 -4.56
N GLN A 8 4.11 8.79 -3.73
CA GLN A 8 3.08 9.12 -2.75
C GLN A 8 1.71 9.45 -3.36
N ASP A 9 1.67 10.09 -4.53
CA ASP A 9 0.42 10.51 -5.19
C ASP A 9 -0.21 9.39 -6.02
N GLU A 10 0.60 8.40 -6.43
CA GLU A 10 0.12 7.24 -7.18
C GLU A 10 -0.54 6.19 -6.28
N ILE A 11 -0.13 6.08 -5.01
CA ILE A 11 -0.70 5.09 -4.07
C ILE A 11 -2.22 5.26 -3.95
N PRO A 12 -2.77 6.46 -3.63
CA PRO A 12 -4.22 6.61 -3.51
C PRO A 12 -4.94 6.40 -4.83
N THR A 13 -4.33 6.77 -5.95
CA THR A 13 -4.92 6.59 -7.28
C THR A 13 -5.10 5.11 -7.59
N LEU A 14 -4.05 4.31 -7.44
CA LEU A 14 -4.11 2.86 -7.63
C LEU A 14 -5.08 2.20 -6.64
N MET A 15 -5.13 2.65 -5.39
CA MET A 15 -6.10 2.13 -4.43
C MET A 15 -7.56 2.40 -4.84
N ARG A 16 -7.85 3.54 -5.48
CA ARG A 16 -9.19 3.81 -6.06
C ARG A 16 -9.50 2.93 -7.27
N GLU A 17 -8.47 2.55 -8.03
CA GLU A 17 -8.59 1.59 -9.14
C GLU A 17 -8.72 0.12 -8.67
N GLY A 18 -8.83 -0.12 -7.36
CA GLY A 18 -9.06 -1.45 -6.78
C GLY A 18 -7.78 -2.17 -6.36
N TRP A 19 -6.63 -1.50 -6.36
CA TRP A 19 -5.41 -2.07 -5.79
C TRP A 19 -5.46 -2.07 -4.25
N ILE A 20 -4.90 -3.11 -3.65
CA ILE A 20 -4.85 -3.29 -2.20
C ILE A 20 -3.44 -2.94 -1.72
N LEU A 21 -3.34 -1.94 -0.84
CA LEU A 21 -2.08 -1.59 -0.20
C LEU A 21 -1.80 -2.50 0.99
N LYS A 22 -0.60 -3.07 1.00
CA LYS A 22 -0.15 -3.98 2.05
C LYS A 22 1.22 -3.62 2.60
N ARG A 23 1.46 -4.08 3.84
CA ARG A 23 2.75 -4.02 4.52
C ARG A 23 3.13 -5.38 5.08
N GLY A 24 4.33 -5.85 4.75
CA GLY A 24 4.88 -7.10 5.28
C GLY A 24 5.22 -6.97 6.75
N ASN A 25 4.72 -7.88 7.58
CA ASN A 25 4.91 -7.80 9.04
C ASN A 25 6.34 -8.11 9.49
N LEU A 26 7.04 -9.01 8.79
CA LEU A 26 8.43 -9.36 9.07
C LEU A 26 9.43 -8.50 8.30
N SER A 27 9.12 -8.18 7.05
CA SER A 27 10.04 -7.46 6.16
C SER A 27 9.89 -5.94 6.21
N GLY A 28 8.74 -5.43 6.68
CA GLY A 28 8.43 -4.01 6.65
C GLY A 28 8.28 -3.42 5.24
N HIS A 29 8.29 -4.27 4.19
CA HIS A 29 8.10 -3.83 2.80
C HIS A 29 6.65 -3.44 2.56
N TRP A 30 6.47 -2.45 1.70
CA TRP A 30 5.17 -1.98 1.25
C TRP A 30 4.98 -2.32 -0.22
N TRP A 31 3.79 -2.76 -0.58
CA TRP A 31 3.43 -3.03 -1.96
C TRP A 31 1.94 -2.83 -2.20
N LEU A 32 1.59 -2.59 -3.45
CA LEU A 32 0.23 -2.67 -3.95
C LEU A 32 0.07 -4.00 -4.70
N GLU A 33 -1.04 -4.68 -4.48
CA GLU A 33 -1.44 -5.86 -5.23
C GLU A 33 -2.81 -5.65 -5.90
N ASN A 34 -3.02 -6.26 -7.06
CA ASN A 34 -4.33 -6.28 -7.71
C ASN A 34 -4.87 -7.72 -7.88
N SER A 35 -6.10 -7.85 -8.38
CA SER A 35 -6.76 -9.13 -8.64
C SER A 35 -6.06 -10.00 -9.72
N ALA A 36 -5.23 -9.38 -10.57
CA ALA A 36 -4.44 -10.07 -11.58
C ALA A 36 -3.10 -10.58 -11.03
N PHE A 37 -2.90 -10.56 -9.70
CA PHE A 37 -1.66 -10.93 -9.02
C PHE A 37 -0.44 -10.07 -9.43
N ASP A 38 -0.67 -8.88 -9.99
CA ASP A 38 0.41 -7.90 -10.20
C ASP A 38 0.79 -7.27 -8.86
N ILE A 39 2.09 -7.11 -8.64
CA ILE A 39 2.66 -6.60 -7.39
C ILE A 39 3.59 -5.43 -7.72
N ARG A 40 3.26 -4.26 -7.17
CA ARG A 40 4.06 -3.04 -7.34
C ARG A 40 4.66 -2.59 -6.03
N LYS A 41 5.98 -2.42 -6.01
CA LYS A 41 6.71 -1.99 -4.82
C LYS A 41 6.39 -0.53 -4.51
N VAL A 42 6.07 -0.26 -3.24
CA VAL A 42 5.75 1.08 -2.75
C VAL A 42 6.91 1.59 -1.91
N HIS A 43 7.24 2.87 -2.06
CA HIS A 43 8.26 3.49 -1.22
C HIS A 43 7.75 3.63 0.23
N ARG A 44 8.52 3.13 1.20
CA ARG A 44 8.13 3.11 2.62
C ARG A 44 7.81 4.50 3.16
N ALA A 45 8.62 5.51 2.82
CA ALA A 45 8.41 6.87 3.32
C ALA A 45 7.09 7.46 2.81
N SER A 46 6.70 7.14 1.57
CA SER A 46 5.46 7.60 0.96
C SER A 46 4.24 7.00 1.65
N ALA A 47 4.23 5.68 1.86
CA ALA A 47 3.14 5.01 2.58
C ALA A 47 3.01 5.51 4.03
N GLN A 48 4.13 5.69 4.74
CA GLN A 48 4.12 6.23 6.10
C GLN A 48 3.62 7.69 6.15
N ALA A 49 3.96 8.52 5.15
CA ALA A 49 3.44 9.88 5.07
C ALA A 49 1.92 9.89 4.89
N LEU A 50 1.37 8.98 4.07
CA LEU A 50 -0.07 8.82 3.89
C LEU A 50 -0.77 8.31 5.16
N GLU A 51 -0.17 7.35 5.89
CA GLU A 51 -0.69 6.86 7.18
C GLU A 51 -0.72 7.98 8.21
N ARG A 52 0.35 8.78 8.33
CA ARG A 52 0.42 9.93 9.26
C ARG A 52 -0.57 11.05 8.94
N ARG A 53 -0.97 11.19 7.67
CA ARG A 53 -1.93 12.20 7.20
C ARG A 53 -3.39 11.69 7.23
N ASP A 54 -3.63 10.50 7.79
CA ASP A 54 -4.93 9.84 7.79
C ASP A 54 -5.53 9.66 6.39
N VAL A 55 -4.71 9.57 5.34
CA VAL A 55 -5.18 9.29 3.97
C VAL A 55 -5.43 7.79 3.80
N ILE A 56 -4.60 6.98 4.45
CA ILE A 56 -4.77 5.53 4.52
C ILE A 56 -4.84 5.09 5.98
N LYS A 57 -5.62 4.06 6.26
CA LYS A 57 -5.72 3.46 7.59
C LYS A 57 -5.60 1.95 7.50
N ARG A 58 -4.94 1.39 8.51
CA ARG A 58 -4.81 -0.07 8.67
C ARG A 58 -6.15 -0.67 9.06
N THR A 59 -6.60 -1.70 8.34
CA THR A 59 -7.91 -2.35 8.59
C THR A 59 -7.78 -3.74 9.18
N ALA A 60 -6.80 -4.51 8.71
CA ALA A 60 -6.60 -5.88 9.11
C ALA A 60 -5.13 -6.15 9.38
N ARG A 61 -4.85 -6.78 10.52
CA ARG A 61 -3.53 -7.31 10.86
C ARG A 61 -3.50 -8.78 10.47
N ASN A 62 -2.92 -9.11 9.32
CA ASN A 62 -2.74 -10.51 8.92
C ASN A 62 -1.26 -10.88 9.01
N PHE A 63 -0.92 -11.72 9.98
CA PHE A 63 0.47 -12.13 10.22
C PHE A 63 1.11 -12.85 9.02
N HIS A 64 0.31 -13.61 8.25
CA HIS A 64 0.79 -14.38 7.11
C HIS A 64 0.76 -13.58 5.79
N ARG A 65 -0.17 -12.64 5.64
CA ARG A 65 -0.40 -11.90 4.38
C ARG A 65 0.01 -10.42 4.43
N GLY A 66 0.50 -9.95 5.57
CA GLY A 66 0.80 -8.54 5.81
C GLY A 66 -0.40 -7.74 6.30
N ASP A 67 -0.12 -6.57 6.87
CA ASP A 67 -1.14 -5.60 7.26
C ASP A 67 -1.77 -5.00 6.00
N THR A 68 -3.10 -4.89 5.99
CA THR A 68 -3.85 -4.30 4.87
C THR A 68 -4.32 -2.90 5.22
N PHE A 69 -4.31 -2.01 4.22
CA PHE A 69 -4.67 -0.61 4.36
C PHE A 69 -5.80 -0.26 3.39
N VAL A 70 -6.69 0.63 3.83
CA VAL A 70 -7.75 1.21 3.00
C VAL A 70 -7.59 2.72 2.93
N LEU A 71 -8.17 3.32 1.89
CA LEU A 71 -8.33 4.77 1.83
C LEU A 71 -9.35 5.23 2.86
N VAL A 72 -9.04 6.34 3.52
CA VAL A 72 -9.99 7.05 4.37
C VAL A 72 -10.76 8.02 3.49
N HIS A 73 -12.08 7.80 3.34
CA HIS A 73 -12.94 8.81 2.74
C HIS A 73 -13.11 9.98 3.72
N ARG A 74 -12.59 11.15 3.36
CA ARG A 74 -13.04 12.43 3.88
C ARG A 74 -13.91 13.09 2.82
#